data_AF-A0AAD9Z6U4-F1
#
_entry.id   AF-A0AAD9Z6U4-F1
#
_cell.length_a   1.000
_cell.length_b   1.000
_cell.length_c   1.000
_cell.angle_alpha   90.00
_cell.angle_beta   90.00
_cell.angle_gamma   90.00
#
_symmetry.space_group_name_H-M   'P 1'
#
loop_
_entity.id
_entity.type
_entity.pdbx_description
1 polymer ?
#
loop_
_entity_poly.entity_id
_entity_poly.type
_entity_poly.pdbx_seq_one_letter_code
_entity_poly.pdbx_strand_id
1 'polypeptide(L)'
;MIALGGYLSLSYPQAFTYATLFSLLFLVIGCVKRLYFNPLSKFPGPRGIGIKRFPSLHQEYGPIVLVAPDLLQVDDPDFFREVHGPQGTCVKSKFFYGTVGAPAAFLSLQDPHQHKIRGKVVNPLFSERSVNTLSTMAQEKLEKAVRIIKTHHFQRKPLDIQRLYRCISV
;
A
#
# COMPACT_ATOMS: atom_id res chain seq x y z
N MET A 1 48.64 5.98 33.01
CA MET A 1 49.11 4.58 33.11
C MET A 1 48.15 3.81 34.02
N ILE A 2 47.22 3.05 33.45
CA ILE A 2 46.52 1.99 34.18
C ILE A 2 46.99 0.70 33.53
N ALA A 3 47.91 0.03 34.21
CA ALA A 3 48.39 -1.30 33.84
C ALA A 3 47.46 -2.31 34.52
N LEU A 4 46.56 -2.88 33.73
CA LEU A 4 45.87 -4.12 34.07
C LEU A 4 46.22 -5.15 32.99
N GLY A 5 46.53 -6.36 33.46
CA GLY A 5 46.97 -7.56 32.76
C GLY A 5 46.76 -7.60 31.25
N GLY A 6 47.86 -7.80 30.54
CA GLY A 6 47.87 -7.92 29.09
C GLY A 6 47.04 -9.10 28.62
N TYR A 7 45.93 -8.81 27.96
CA TYR A 7 45.49 -9.44 26.71
C TYR A 7 44.63 -8.39 25.97
N LEU A 8 45.12 -7.95 24.80
CA LEU A 8 44.53 -6.99 23.84
C LEU A 8 44.34 -5.53 24.32
N SER A 9 45.40 -4.73 24.27
CA SER A 9 45.28 -3.27 24.10
C SER A 9 44.81 -2.97 22.67
N LEU A 10 43.50 -3.07 22.44
CA LEU A 10 42.90 -2.80 21.13
C LEU A 10 43.07 -1.31 20.81
N SER A 11 43.80 -0.98 19.74
CA SER A 11 43.92 0.41 19.29
C SER A 11 42.54 0.93 18.85
N TYR A 12 42.20 2.19 19.14
CA TYR A 12 40.92 2.80 18.74
C TYR A 12 40.48 2.50 17.29
N PRO A 13 41.36 2.57 16.26
CA PRO A 13 41.02 2.16 14.89
C PRO A 13 40.63 0.68 14.77
N GLN A 14 41.28 -0.22 15.51
CA GLN A 14 40.96 -1.65 15.49
C GLN A 14 39.58 -1.91 16.11
N ALA A 15 39.28 -1.27 17.26
CA ALA A 15 37.95 -1.35 17.88
C ALA A 15 36.84 -0.90 16.93
N PHE A 16 37.06 0.19 16.21
CA PHE A 16 36.12 0.68 15.20
C PHE A 16 35.93 -0.32 14.05
N THR A 17 37.00 -0.91 13.52
CA THR A 17 36.89 -1.93 12.45
C THR A 17 36.14 -3.17 12.89
N TYR A 18 36.31 -3.64 14.13
CA TYR A 18 35.54 -4.79 14.62
C TYR A 18 34.06 -4.44 14.83
N ALA A 19 33.76 -3.22 15.30
CA ALA A 19 32.39 -2.76 15.44
C ALA A 19 31.67 -2.64 14.08
N THR A 20 32.36 -2.17 13.03
CA THR A 20 31.79 -2.10 11.68
C THR A 20 31.62 -3.49 11.05
N LEU A 21 32.57 -4.41 11.24
CA LEU A 21 32.43 -5.79 10.77
C LEU A 21 31.30 -6.52 11.50
N PHE A 22 31.17 -6.35 12.82
CA PHE A 22 30.11 -6.94 13.61
C PHE A 22 28.73 -6.39 13.21
N SER A 23 28.60 -5.08 12.99
CA SER A 23 27.34 -4.49 12.54
C SER A 23 26.96 -4.96 11.14
N LEU A 24 27.92 -5.08 10.22
CA LEU A 24 27.68 -5.62 8.88
C LEU A 24 27.28 -7.10 8.93
N LEU A 25 27.95 -7.91 9.75
CA LEU A 25 27.58 -9.31 9.97
C LEU A 25 26.16 -9.43 10.55
N PHE A 26 25.81 -8.61 11.54
CA PHE A 26 24.47 -8.58 12.13
C PHE A 26 23.39 -8.24 11.09
N LEU A 27 23.66 -7.26 10.21
CA LEU A 27 22.76 -6.90 9.11
C LEU A 27 22.60 -8.06 8.10
N VAL A 28 23.69 -8.71 7.70
CA VAL A 28 23.66 -9.85 6.77
C VAL A 28 22.86 -11.01 7.37
N ILE A 29 23.11 -11.38 8.63
CA ILE A 29 22.35 -12.41 9.34
C ILE A 29 20.86 -12.03 9.39
N GLY A 30 20.54 -10.76 9.67
CA GLY A 30 19.18 -10.26 9.67
C GLY A 30 18.48 -10.42 8.32
N CYS A 31 19.16 -10.10 7.22
CA CYS A 31 18.65 -10.27 5.86
C CYS A 31 18.38 -11.74 5.52
N VAL A 32 19.34 -12.63 5.82
CA VAL A 32 19.19 -14.06 5.57
C VAL A 32 18.02 -14.64 6.38
N LYS A 33 17.89 -14.26 7.66
CA LYS A 33 16.77 -14.69 8.51
C LYS A 33 15.43 -14.24 7.95
N ARG A 34 15.30 -13.00 7.52
CA ARG A 34 14.04 -12.48 6.94
C ARG A 34 13.68 -13.14 5.62
N LEU A 35 14.67 -13.40 4.75
CA LEU A 35 14.42 -13.95 3.42
C LEU A 35 14.08 -15.45 3.46
N TYR A 36 14.75 -16.22 4.32
CA TYR A 36 14.66 -17.68 4.30
C TYR A 36 13.91 -18.29 5.47
N PHE A 37 13.96 -17.68 6.66
CA PHE A 37 13.45 -18.27 7.90
C PHE A 37 12.16 -17.61 8.42
N ASN A 38 11.52 -16.77 7.62
CA ASN A 38 10.19 -16.22 7.93
C ASN A 38 9.11 -17.29 7.66
N PRO A 39 8.04 -17.41 8.49
CA PRO A 39 6.90 -18.30 8.22
C PRO A 39 6.29 -18.19 6.81
N LEU A 40 6.46 -17.06 6.11
CA LEU A 40 5.97 -16.85 4.75
C LEU A 40 6.93 -17.38 3.65
N SER A 41 8.17 -17.76 3.98
CA SER A 41 9.15 -18.27 2.99
C SER A 41 8.77 -19.61 2.37
N LYS A 42 7.75 -20.28 2.93
CA LYS A 42 7.13 -21.49 2.38
C LYS A 42 6.35 -21.26 1.08
N PHE A 43 5.92 -20.02 0.83
CA PHE A 43 5.18 -19.67 -0.38
C PHE A 43 6.14 -19.43 -1.55
N PRO A 44 5.76 -19.83 -2.77
CA PRO A 44 6.60 -19.67 -3.95
C PRO A 44 6.72 -18.19 -4.33
N GLY A 45 7.86 -17.78 -4.88
CA GLY A 45 8.06 -16.40 -5.35
C GLY A 45 9.53 -16.02 -5.53
N PRO A 46 9.80 -14.85 -6.13
CA PRO A 46 11.16 -14.35 -6.31
C PRO A 46 11.84 -14.13 -4.96
N ARG A 47 13.04 -14.70 -4.80
CA ARG A 47 13.87 -14.52 -3.60
C ARG A 47 14.59 -13.16 -3.67
N GLY A 48 13.86 -12.08 -3.40
CA GLY A 48 14.37 -10.70 -3.39
C GLY A 48 13.26 -9.68 -3.65
N ILE A 49 13.53 -8.39 -3.40
CA ILE A 49 12.58 -7.31 -3.72
C ILE A 49 12.64 -7.10 -5.24
N GLY A 50 11.64 -7.60 -5.95
CA GLY A 50 11.50 -7.42 -7.39
C GLY A 50 10.09 -7.01 -7.73
N ILE A 51 9.91 -5.79 -8.25
CA ILE A 51 8.64 -5.35 -8.83
C ILE A 51 8.53 -5.96 -10.23
N LYS A 52 8.33 -7.28 -10.30
CA LYS A 52 7.87 -7.92 -11.54
C LYS A 52 6.40 -7.59 -11.74
N ARG A 53 5.92 -7.67 -12.98
CA ARG A 53 4.48 -7.53 -13.25
C ARG A 53 3.73 -8.67 -12.56
N PHE A 54 2.80 -8.32 -11.70
CA PHE A 54 2.00 -9.27 -10.93
C PHE A 54 1.37 -10.40 -11.77
N PRO A 55 0.80 -10.14 -12.97
CA PRO A 55 0.27 -11.23 -13.80
C PRO A 55 1.31 -12.28 -14.20
N SER A 56 2.55 -11.87 -14.51
CA SER A 56 3.61 -12.82 -14.85
C SER A 56 4.07 -13.66 -13.66
N LEU A 57 4.00 -13.11 -12.45
CA LEU A 57 4.34 -13.84 -11.23
C LEU A 57 3.30 -14.93 -10.93
N HIS A 58 2.01 -14.63 -11.08
CA HIS A 58 0.97 -15.63 -10.86
C HIS A 58 0.98 -16.74 -11.92
N GLN A 59 1.38 -16.42 -13.16
CA GLN A 59 1.62 -17.43 -14.20
C GLN A 59 2.78 -18.38 -13.85
N GLU A 60 3.84 -17.86 -13.22
CA GLU A 60 5.05 -18.63 -12.89
C GLU A 60 4.93 -19.42 -11.58
N TYR A 61 4.37 -18.80 -10.54
CA TYR A 61 4.39 -19.31 -9.16
C TYR A 61 3.02 -19.75 -8.63
N GLY A 62 1.93 -19.47 -9.36
CA GLY A 62 0.56 -19.84 -8.97
C GLY A 62 -0.21 -18.72 -8.25
N PRO A 63 -1.38 -19.03 -7.66
CA PRO A 63 -2.33 -18.02 -7.15
C PRO A 63 -1.85 -17.27 -5.90
N ILE A 64 -0.87 -17.80 -5.16
CA ILE A 64 -0.31 -17.16 -3.96
C ILE A 64 1.19 -17.03 -4.16
N VAL A 65 1.69 -15.79 -4.20
CA VAL A 65 3.09 -15.49 -4.49
C VAL A 65 3.71 -14.63 -3.39
N LEU A 66 4.89 -15.04 -2.92
CA LEU A 66 5.73 -14.25 -2.03
C LEU A 66 6.50 -13.19 -2.82
N VAL A 67 6.16 -11.91 -2.62
CA VAL A 67 6.79 -10.78 -3.34
C VAL A 67 7.78 -9.99 -2.48
N ALA A 68 7.62 -10.06 -1.15
CA ALA A 68 8.60 -9.57 -0.18
C ALA A 68 8.54 -10.45 1.09
N PRO A 69 9.52 -10.39 2.01
CA PRO A 69 9.55 -11.22 3.21
C PRO A 69 8.24 -11.23 4.02
N ASP A 70 7.52 -10.10 4.05
CA ASP A 70 6.28 -9.87 4.79
C ASP A 70 5.09 -9.53 3.88
N LEU A 71 5.20 -9.79 2.57
CA LEU A 71 4.17 -9.45 1.58
C LEU A 71 3.86 -10.63 0.66
N LEU A 72 2.63 -11.13 0.78
CA LEU A 72 2.03 -12.06 -0.15
C LEU A 72 1.15 -11.29 -1.13
N GLN A 73 1.24 -11.66 -2.40
CA GLN A 73 0.27 -11.32 -3.40
C GLN A 73 -0.65 -12.53 -3.62
N VAL A 74 -1.95 -12.31 -3.57
CA VAL A 74 -2.95 -13.37 -3.73
C VAL A 74 -3.87 -13.00 -4.90
N ASP A 75 -3.97 -13.92 -5.86
CA ASP A 75 -4.87 -13.87 -7.01
C ASP A 75 -5.90 -15.00 -6.87
N ASP A 76 -6.74 -14.86 -5.85
CA ASP A 76 -7.81 -15.79 -5.52
C ASP A 76 -9.06 -14.98 -5.10
N PRO A 77 -10.15 -15.02 -5.89
CA PRO A 77 -11.40 -14.33 -5.57
C PRO A 77 -12.04 -14.79 -4.25
N ASP A 78 -11.87 -16.05 -3.85
CA ASP A 78 -12.47 -16.56 -2.62
C ASP A 78 -11.74 -16.03 -1.38
N PHE A 79 -10.41 -15.86 -1.50
CA PHE A 79 -9.59 -15.26 -0.44
C PHE A 79 -9.98 -13.79 -0.15
N PHE A 80 -10.47 -13.06 -1.16
CA PHE A 80 -10.98 -11.70 -0.94
C PHE A 80 -12.11 -11.69 0.11
N ARG A 81 -13.01 -12.67 0.07
CA ARG A 81 -14.13 -12.77 1.03
C ARG A 81 -13.64 -13.16 2.42
N GLU A 82 -12.56 -13.93 2.54
CA GLU A 82 -11.96 -14.25 3.83
C GLU A 82 -11.39 -12.99 4.51
N VAL A 83 -10.67 -12.16 3.77
CA VAL A 83 -10.01 -10.94 4.28
C VAL A 83 -11.01 -9.81 4.52
N HIS A 84 -11.90 -9.56 3.56
CA HIS A 84 -12.79 -8.40 3.56
C HIS A 84 -14.24 -8.70 3.93
N GLY A 85 -14.57 -9.97 4.20
CA GLY A 85 -15.90 -10.38 4.61
C GLY A 85 -16.24 -9.98 6.06
N PRO A 86 -17.48 -10.26 6.50
CA PRO A 86 -17.96 -9.86 7.83
C PRO A 86 -17.16 -10.46 9.00
N GLN A 87 -16.50 -11.60 8.78
CA GLN A 87 -15.68 -12.30 9.78
C GLN A 87 -14.18 -12.04 9.60
N GLY A 88 -13.79 -11.21 8.63
CA GLY A 88 -12.39 -10.87 8.39
C GLY A 88 -11.78 -10.14 9.58
N THR A 89 -10.61 -10.60 10.02
CA THR A 89 -9.88 -10.00 11.16
C THR A 89 -8.66 -9.20 10.71
N CYS A 90 -8.35 -9.22 9.40
CA CYS A 90 -7.22 -8.51 8.83
C CYS A 90 -7.41 -6.99 8.94
N VAL A 91 -6.37 -6.30 9.42
CA VAL A 91 -6.33 -4.84 9.48
C VAL A 91 -5.49 -4.28 8.34
N LYS A 92 -5.76 -3.02 7.98
CA LYS A 92 -4.99 -2.28 6.98
C LYS A 92 -3.50 -2.24 7.36
N SER A 93 -2.63 -2.43 6.37
CA SER A 93 -1.17 -2.45 6.57
C SER A 93 -0.64 -1.10 7.08
N LYS A 94 0.12 -1.13 8.18
CA LYS A 94 0.85 0.03 8.71
C LYS A 94 1.84 0.60 7.71
N PHE A 95 2.50 -0.27 6.96
CA PHE A 95 3.52 0.12 5.99
C PHE A 95 2.93 0.99 4.88
N PHE A 96 1.78 0.59 4.31
CA PHE A 96 1.14 1.34 3.23
C PHE A 96 0.32 2.53 3.74
N TYR A 97 -0.57 2.32 4.72
CA TYR A 97 -1.49 3.37 5.16
C TYR A 97 -0.84 4.36 6.14
N GLY A 98 0.31 4.04 6.72
CA GLY A 98 1.10 4.94 7.56
C GLY A 98 1.79 6.05 6.76
N THR A 99 2.04 5.86 5.46
CA THR A 99 2.74 6.84 4.61
C THR A 99 1.80 7.81 3.91
N VAL A 100 0.48 7.65 4.05
CA VAL A 100 -0.54 8.45 3.35
C VAL A 100 -0.62 9.89 3.90
N GLY A 101 -0.02 10.19 5.06
CA GLY A 101 0.00 11.54 5.66
C GLY A 101 -1.35 11.98 6.26
N ALA A 102 -2.34 11.09 6.31
CA ALA A 102 -3.67 11.38 6.82
C ALA A 102 -4.18 10.24 7.75
N PRO A 103 -3.54 10.01 8.91
CA PRO A 103 -3.80 8.83 9.74
C PRO A 103 -5.22 8.76 10.32
N ALA A 104 -5.89 9.90 10.49
CA ALA A 104 -7.27 9.99 10.98
C ALA A 104 -8.33 9.95 9.86
N ALA A 105 -7.91 9.92 8.59
CA ALA A 105 -8.86 9.80 7.47
C ALA A 105 -9.49 8.42 7.45
N PHE A 106 -10.76 8.32 7.05
CA PHE A 106 -11.51 7.05 7.01
C PHE A 106 -10.76 5.96 6.21
N LEU A 107 -10.13 6.36 5.10
CA LEU A 107 -9.35 5.47 4.24
C LEU A 107 -8.10 4.91 4.94
N SER A 108 -7.47 5.68 5.83
CA SER A 108 -6.19 5.32 6.47
C SER A 108 -6.34 4.80 7.90
N LEU A 109 -7.52 4.94 8.52
CA LEU A 109 -7.80 4.41 9.85
C LEU A 109 -7.61 2.88 9.87
N GLN A 110 -6.74 2.42 10.78
CA GLN A 110 -6.37 1.01 10.92
C GLN A 110 -7.05 0.32 12.10
N ASP A 111 -7.41 1.06 13.15
CA ASP A 111 -8.16 0.54 14.30
C ASP A 111 -9.61 0.25 13.87
N PRO A 112 -10.06 -1.03 13.91
CA PRO A 112 -11.42 -1.41 13.54
C PRO A 112 -12.50 -0.66 14.34
N HIS A 113 -12.25 -0.36 15.61
CA HIS A 113 -13.21 0.35 16.46
C HIS A 113 -13.39 1.80 16.00
N GLN A 114 -12.28 2.52 15.80
CA GLN A 114 -12.32 3.88 15.25
C GLN A 114 -12.86 3.91 13.82
N HIS A 115 -12.51 2.94 12.99
CA HIS A 115 -13.04 2.79 11.64
C HIS A 115 -14.57 2.62 11.67
N LYS A 116 -15.11 1.81 12.59
CA LYS A 116 -16.56 1.63 12.78
C LYS A 116 -17.25 2.94 13.19
N ILE A 117 -16.68 3.69 14.14
CA ILE A 117 -17.21 4.98 14.57
C ILE A 117 -17.24 5.96 13.40
N ARG A 118 -16.13 6.07 12.66
CA ARG A 118 -16.03 6.96 11.49
C ARG A 118 -16.99 6.53 10.38
N GLY A 119 -17.17 5.23 10.19
CA GLY A 119 -18.12 4.66 9.25
C GLY A 119 -19.57 5.07 9.53
N LYS A 120 -19.98 5.23 10.79
CA LYS A 120 -21.32 5.74 11.13
C LYS A 120 -21.58 7.15 10.62
N VAL A 121 -20.52 7.96 10.47
CA VAL A 121 -20.61 9.33 9.94
C VAL A 121 -20.54 9.35 8.41
N VAL A 122 -19.70 8.50 7.82
CA VAL A 122 -19.42 8.49 6.38
C VAL A 122 -20.45 7.69 5.58
N ASN A 123 -20.85 6.50 6.05
CA ASN A 123 -21.75 5.60 5.31
C ASN A 123 -23.10 6.24 4.93
N PRO A 124 -23.76 7.07 5.77
CA PRO A 124 -25.01 7.73 5.39
C PRO A 124 -24.89 8.64 4.16
N LEU A 125 -23.70 9.21 3.89
CA LEU A 125 -23.44 10.03 2.70
C LEU A 125 -23.56 9.23 1.39
N PHE A 126 -23.47 7.91 1.48
CA PHE A 126 -23.62 6.97 0.35
C PHE A 126 -24.96 6.21 0.40
N SER A 127 -25.92 6.67 1.21
CA SER A 127 -27.28 6.13 1.19
C SER A 127 -27.99 6.47 -0.13
N GLU A 128 -28.97 5.67 -0.52
CA GLU A 128 -29.78 5.91 -1.72
C GLU A 128 -30.36 7.34 -1.75
N ARG A 129 -30.87 7.82 -0.61
CA ARG A 129 -31.37 9.19 -0.47
C ARG A 129 -30.29 10.24 -0.77
N SER A 130 -29.10 10.09 -0.21
CA SER A 130 -27.99 11.01 -0.44
C SER A 130 -27.51 10.96 -1.88
N VAL A 131 -27.42 9.76 -2.47
CA VAL A 131 -27.08 9.57 -3.89
C VAL A 131 -28.10 10.25 -4.79
N ASN A 132 -29.40 10.06 -4.56
CA ASN A 132 -30.47 10.70 -5.35
C ASN A 132 -30.49 12.22 -5.19
N THR A 133 -30.03 12.75 -4.05
CA THR A 133 -29.91 14.21 -3.86
C THR A 133 -28.71 14.75 -4.64
N LEU A 134 -27.57 14.06 -4.60
CA LEU A 134 -26.35 14.46 -5.29
C LEU A 134 -26.40 14.20 -6.81
N SER A 135 -27.21 13.25 -7.27
CA SER A 135 -27.33 12.91 -8.69
C SER A 135 -27.82 14.09 -9.51
N THR A 136 -28.72 14.91 -8.98
CA THR A 136 -29.19 16.13 -9.65
C THR A 136 -28.04 17.10 -9.89
N MET A 137 -27.22 17.35 -8.86
CA MET A 137 -26.05 18.22 -8.99
C MET A 137 -25.02 17.65 -9.98
N ALA A 138 -24.78 16.34 -9.95
CA ALA A 138 -23.89 15.68 -10.91
C ALA A 138 -24.41 15.81 -12.35
N GLN A 139 -25.73 15.62 -12.54
CA GLN A 139 -26.38 15.77 -13.84
C GLN A 139 -26.23 17.19 -14.39
N GLU A 140 -26.42 18.23 -13.57
CA GLU A 140 -26.21 19.63 -14.00
C GLU A 140 -24.77 19.88 -14.50
N LYS A 141 -23.76 19.33 -13.82
CA LYS A 141 -22.35 19.44 -14.26
C LYS A 141 -22.11 18.68 -15.55
N LEU A 142 -22.70 17.48 -15.68
CA LEU A 142 -22.61 16.67 -16.90
C LEU A 142 -23.26 17.39 -18.08
N GLU A 143 -24.45 17.95 -17.91
CA GLU A 143 -25.13 18.74 -18.95
C GLU A 143 -24.30 19.95 -19.38
N LYS A 144 -23.65 20.63 -18.44
CA LYS A 144 -22.71 21.72 -18.76
C LYS A 144 -21.52 21.21 -19.59
N ALA A 145 -20.94 20.06 -19.22
CA ALA A 145 -19.86 19.47 -19.99
C ALA A 145 -20.30 19.09 -21.41
N VAL A 146 -21.48 18.46 -21.55
CA VAL A 146 -22.09 18.13 -22.85
C VAL A 146 -22.31 19.39 -23.70
N ARG A 147 -22.79 20.49 -23.11
CA ARG A 147 -22.92 21.77 -23.81
C ARG A 147 -21.58 22.27 -24.35
N ILE A 148 -20.51 22.21 -23.55
CA ILE A 148 -19.15 22.61 -23.99
C ILE A 148 -18.69 21.73 -25.17
N ILE A 149 -18.87 20.41 -25.06
CA ILE A 149 -18.53 19.47 -26.14
C ILE A 149 -19.26 19.84 -27.43
N LYS A 150 -20.59 20.07 -27.35
CA LYS A 150 -21.40 20.46 -28.52
C LYS A 150 -20.90 21.76 -29.14
N THR A 151 -20.61 22.79 -28.33
CA THR A 151 -20.09 24.07 -28.82
C THR A 151 -18.76 23.90 -29.56
N HIS A 152 -17.81 23.14 -29.00
CA HIS A 152 -16.53 22.87 -29.66
C HIS A 152 -16.71 22.08 -30.97
N HIS A 153 -17.61 21.10 -30.98
CA HIS A 153 -17.94 20.32 -32.17
C HIS A 153 -18.49 21.21 -33.30
N PHE A 154 -19.48 22.06 -33.02
CA PHE A 154 -20.04 23.00 -34.00
C PHE A 154 -19.00 24.01 -34.51
N GLN A 155 -18.12 24.48 -33.64
CA GLN A 155 -17.04 25.41 -34.01
C GLN A 155 -15.86 24.71 -34.72
N ARG A 156 -15.90 23.38 -34.88
CA ARG A 156 -14.77 22.56 -35.38
C ARG A 156 -13.46 22.83 -34.64
N LYS A 157 -13.55 23.15 -33.34
CA LYS A 157 -12.39 23.40 -32.48
C LYS A 157 -12.04 22.15 -31.68
N PRO A 158 -10.75 21.78 -31.58
CA PRO A 158 -10.33 20.71 -30.69
C PRO A 158 -10.70 21.04 -29.23
N LEU A 159 -10.97 20.00 -28.44
CA LEU A 159 -11.30 20.09 -27.02
C LEU A 159 -10.38 19.17 -26.24
N ASP A 160 -9.76 19.70 -25.18
CA ASP A 160 -9.01 18.90 -24.23
C ASP A 160 -9.97 18.12 -23.33
N ILE A 161 -10.15 16.84 -23.69
CA ILE A 161 -11.02 15.91 -22.99
C ILE A 161 -10.53 15.66 -21.55
N GLN A 162 -9.21 15.57 -21.32
CA GLN A 162 -8.66 15.32 -19.99
C GLN A 162 -8.99 16.46 -19.02
N ARG A 163 -8.85 17.71 -19.50
CA ARG A 163 -9.24 18.89 -18.71
C ARG A 163 -10.74 18.89 -18.41
N LEU A 164 -11.57 18.54 -19.39
CA LEU A 164 -13.02 18.47 -19.19
C LEU A 164 -13.39 17.42 -18.14
N TYR A 165 -12.85 16.21 -18.23
CA TYR A 165 -13.10 15.14 -17.25
C TYR A 165 -12.68 15.55 -15.84
N ARG A 166 -11.51 16.18 -15.69
CA ARG A 166 -11.04 16.68 -14.38
C ARG A 166 -11.99 17.71 -13.76
N CYS A 167 -12.74 18.47 -14.56
CA CYS A 167 -13.70 19.45 -14.04
C CYS A 167 -15.04 18.84 -13.61
N ILE A 168 -15.37 17.62 -14.04
CA ILE A 168 -16.63 16.94 -13.68
C ILE A 168 -16.46 15.83 -12.65
N SER A 169 -15.24 15.31 -12.47
CA SER A 169 -14.96 14.18 -11.58
C SER A 169 -14.36 14.57 -10.23
N VAL A 170 -14.13 15.85 -9.97
CA VAL A 170 -13.45 16.36 -8.76
C VAL A 170 -14.42 17.16 -7.89
#